data_AF-A0A1E7F740-F1
#
_entry.id   AF-A0A1E7F740-F1
#
_cell.length_a   1.000
_cell.length_b   1.000
_cell.length_c   1.000
_cell.angle_alpha   90.00
_cell.angle_beta   90.00
_cell.angle_gamma   90.00
#
_symmetry.space_group_name_H-M   'P 1'
#
loop_
_entity.id
_entity.type
_entity.pdbx_description
1 polymer ?
#
loop_
_entity_poly.entity_id
_entity_poly.type
_entity_poly.pdbx_seq_one_letter_code
_entity_poly.pdbx_strand_id
1 'polypeptide(L)'
;MTNGIDNNGGSTSDTTSNIESICQNGALMSESAVPGAYSSVCMGLPERVIPLPKYRERGQPGTIIVQQQAGGSGNTGMTVWNSGLLLTRLLDAMVDENDNNFWMNQDVIELGCGTSLCSIAAQQLGARSVIATDGNPGVLQLAESNVRRNCYYTKLNIRTEPLQWGFLNSMDYSECASFVIGADLTYNAGSWRVLAETIATILKTKNDKMDDNNALTGTITSTASNQCYALYLSIGHEGFNVNAEMDGFLSVCKSFGLVILPNGVEGIDVESLLLTSLSEPEKKILAQSGGFRVAVLGRKELQRL
;
A
#
# COMPACT_ATOMS: atom_id res chain seq x y z
N MET A 1 -26.91 -27.85 -52.96
CA MET A 1 -27.39 -28.02 -51.58
C MET A 1 -26.28 -27.53 -50.67
N THR A 2 -26.56 -26.45 -49.96
CA THR A 2 -25.61 -25.63 -49.20
C THR A 2 -25.27 -26.25 -47.85
N ASN A 3 -23.99 -26.08 -47.50
CA ASN A 3 -23.27 -26.25 -46.23
C ASN A 3 -24.10 -26.21 -44.94
N GLY A 4 -23.75 -27.12 -44.02
CA GLY A 4 -23.90 -26.93 -42.57
C GLY A 4 -22.51 -26.96 -41.93
N ILE A 5 -22.04 -25.80 -41.47
CA ILE A 5 -20.92 -25.67 -40.54
C ILE A 5 -21.58 -25.42 -39.18
N ASP A 6 -21.39 -26.36 -38.25
CA ASP A 6 -21.84 -26.21 -36.88
C ASP A 6 -20.93 -25.21 -36.15
N ASN A 7 -21.51 -24.07 -35.77
CA ASN A 7 -20.91 -23.08 -34.89
C ASN A 7 -21.02 -23.55 -33.45
N ASN A 8 -19.92 -24.05 -32.88
CA ASN A 8 -19.77 -24.18 -31.43
C ASN A 8 -19.43 -22.81 -30.82
N GLY A 9 -20.45 -22.03 -30.48
CA GLY A 9 -20.34 -20.89 -29.58
C GLY A 9 -20.27 -21.38 -28.13
N GLY A 10 -19.05 -21.54 -27.61
CA GLY A 10 -18.81 -21.78 -26.19
C GLY A 10 -19.09 -20.52 -25.37
N SER A 11 -19.97 -20.65 -24.38
CA SER A 11 -20.41 -19.59 -23.47
C SER A 11 -19.29 -19.10 -22.56
N THR A 12 -18.82 -17.87 -22.77
CA THR A 12 -17.87 -17.17 -21.89
C THR A 12 -18.51 -16.57 -20.64
N SER A 13 -19.79 -16.85 -20.35
CA SER A 13 -20.54 -16.24 -19.24
C SER A 13 -20.37 -16.95 -17.89
N ASP A 14 -20.09 -18.26 -17.88
CA ASP A 14 -20.03 -19.06 -16.64
C ASP A 14 -18.70 -18.95 -15.89
N THR A 15 -17.59 -18.71 -16.60
CA THR A 15 -16.28 -18.52 -15.97
C THR A 15 -16.18 -17.17 -15.27
N THR A 16 -16.72 -16.12 -15.86
CA THR A 16 -16.60 -14.75 -15.36
C THR A 16 -17.43 -14.52 -14.11
N SER A 17 -18.66 -15.06 -14.07
CA SER A 17 -19.54 -14.98 -12.90
C SER A 17 -18.98 -15.70 -11.67
N ASN A 18 -18.28 -16.83 -11.88
CA ASN A 18 -17.60 -17.56 -10.82
C ASN A 18 -16.40 -16.77 -10.27
N ILE A 19 -15.58 -16.19 -11.15
CA ILE A 19 -14.44 -15.34 -10.75
C ILE A 19 -14.92 -14.13 -9.95
N GLU A 20 -15.96 -13.42 -10.43
CA GLU A 20 -16.54 -12.28 -9.71
C GLU A 20 -16.95 -12.69 -8.30
N SER A 21 -17.61 -13.83 -8.11
CA SER A 21 -18.03 -14.30 -6.79
C SER A 21 -16.86 -14.55 -5.84
N ILE A 22 -15.76 -15.11 -6.36
CA ILE A 22 -14.53 -15.43 -5.60
C ILE A 22 -13.77 -14.15 -5.23
N CYS A 23 -13.84 -13.15 -6.10
CA CYS A 23 -13.05 -11.93 -6.04
C CYS A 23 -13.80 -10.72 -5.46
N GLN A 24 -15.04 -10.93 -5.03
CA GLN A 24 -15.85 -9.90 -4.38
C GLN A 24 -15.18 -9.39 -3.08
N ASN A 25 -15.44 -8.12 -2.77
CA ASN A 25 -15.12 -7.49 -1.49
C ASN A 25 -13.62 -7.53 -1.10
N GLY A 26 -12.71 -7.48 -2.08
CA GLY A 26 -11.27 -7.47 -1.81
C GLY A 26 -10.74 -8.76 -1.16
N ALA A 27 -11.38 -9.90 -1.41
CA ALA A 27 -10.93 -11.20 -0.93
C ALA A 27 -9.49 -11.51 -1.41
N LEU A 28 -8.70 -12.11 -0.52
CA LEU A 28 -7.40 -12.68 -0.87
C LEU A 28 -7.60 -14.01 -1.59
N MET A 29 -6.81 -14.22 -2.64
CA MET A 29 -6.79 -15.46 -3.41
C MET A 29 -5.37 -15.97 -3.55
N SER A 30 -5.20 -17.29 -3.57
CA SER A 30 -3.90 -17.91 -3.81
C SER A 30 -3.27 -17.40 -5.10
N GLU A 31 -1.97 -17.11 -5.03
CA GLU A 31 -1.16 -16.71 -6.16
C GLU A 31 -0.37 -17.92 -6.69
N SER A 32 -0.30 -18.03 -8.01
CA SER A 32 0.45 -19.05 -8.73
C SER A 32 1.63 -18.42 -9.45
N ALA A 33 2.80 -19.05 -9.34
CA ALA A 33 3.97 -18.67 -10.10
C ALA A 33 3.72 -18.84 -11.60
N VAL A 34 4.04 -17.80 -12.38
CA VAL A 34 4.05 -17.83 -13.84
C VAL A 34 5.42 -17.34 -14.32
N PRO A 35 5.90 -17.75 -15.51
CA PRO A 35 7.20 -17.28 -15.99
C PRO A 35 7.30 -15.75 -15.97
N GLY A 36 8.16 -15.22 -15.08
CA GLY A 36 8.42 -13.79 -14.94
C GLY A 36 7.43 -12.99 -14.07
N ALA A 37 6.44 -13.60 -13.41
CA ALA A 37 5.52 -12.92 -12.47
C ALA A 37 4.74 -13.91 -11.56
N TYR A 38 3.80 -13.39 -10.79
CA TYR A 38 2.82 -14.18 -10.04
C TYR A 38 1.41 -13.77 -10.47
N SER A 39 0.42 -14.66 -10.30
CA SER A 39 -0.94 -14.39 -10.75
C SER A 39 -1.97 -14.99 -9.80
N SER A 40 -3.07 -14.29 -9.55
CA SER A 40 -4.25 -14.86 -8.90
C SER A 40 -5.48 -14.71 -9.80
N VAL A 41 -6.52 -15.50 -9.53
CA VAL A 41 -7.74 -15.50 -10.33
C VAL A 41 -8.39 -14.10 -10.42
N CYS A 42 -8.19 -13.27 -9.40
CA CYS A 42 -8.75 -11.93 -9.34
C CYS A 42 -8.04 -10.90 -10.21
N MET A 43 -6.83 -11.19 -10.68
CA MET A 43 -6.10 -10.32 -11.61
C MET A 43 -6.70 -10.36 -13.03
N GLY A 44 -7.56 -11.35 -13.31
CA GLY A 44 -8.30 -11.42 -14.57
C GLY A 44 -9.51 -10.47 -14.65
N LEU A 45 -9.92 -9.85 -13.54
CA LEU A 45 -11.01 -8.88 -13.55
C LEU A 45 -10.49 -7.50 -13.98
N PRO A 46 -11.23 -6.73 -14.77
CA PRO A 46 -10.84 -5.37 -15.16
C PRO A 46 -10.94 -4.36 -14.01
N GLU A 47 -11.67 -4.71 -12.95
CA GLU A 47 -11.94 -3.85 -11.81
C GLU A 47 -11.99 -4.66 -10.52
N ARG A 48 -11.55 -4.04 -9.43
CA ARG A 48 -11.66 -4.57 -8.07
C ARG A 48 -12.42 -3.58 -7.20
N VAL A 49 -13.31 -4.12 -6.37
CA VAL A 49 -14.03 -3.38 -5.33
C VAL A 49 -13.53 -3.84 -3.98
N ILE A 50 -12.94 -2.93 -3.21
CA ILE A 50 -12.30 -3.20 -1.93
C ILE A 50 -13.06 -2.42 -0.84
N PRO A 51 -13.61 -3.09 0.19
CA PRO A 51 -14.23 -2.42 1.33
C PRO A 51 -13.22 -1.61 2.13
N LEU A 52 -13.64 -0.43 2.60
CA LEU A 52 -12.88 0.42 3.51
C LEU A 52 -13.79 0.82 4.68
N PRO A 53 -14.04 -0.09 5.62
CA PRO A 53 -15.16 0.03 6.54
C PRO A 53 -15.00 1.13 7.58
N LYS A 54 -13.80 1.62 7.89
CA LYS A 54 -13.62 2.77 8.80
C LYS A 54 -13.83 4.10 8.09
N TYR A 55 -13.64 4.15 6.78
CA TYR A 55 -14.10 5.28 5.99
C TYR A 55 -15.64 5.28 5.91
N ARG A 56 -16.25 6.43 6.16
CA ARG A 56 -17.70 6.62 6.11
C ARG A 56 -18.05 7.67 5.09
N GLU A 57 -18.69 7.27 3.99
CA GLU A 57 -19.30 8.19 3.05
C GLU A 57 -20.81 8.23 3.30
N ARG A 58 -21.36 9.39 3.66
CA ARG A 58 -22.80 9.58 3.95
C ARG A 58 -23.35 8.56 4.97
N GLY A 59 -22.53 8.20 5.97
CA GLY A 59 -22.91 7.27 7.04
C GLY A 59 -22.84 5.79 6.67
N GLN A 60 -22.42 5.44 5.45
CA GLN A 60 -22.22 4.05 5.02
C GLN A 60 -20.73 3.69 4.98
N PRO A 61 -20.35 2.42 5.19
CA PRO A 61 -19.00 1.94 4.92
C PRO A 61 -18.56 2.30 3.50
N GLY A 62 -17.36 2.87 3.40
CA GLY A 62 -16.77 3.25 2.13
C GLY A 62 -16.28 2.05 1.34
N THR A 63 -16.06 2.27 0.06
CA THR A 63 -15.43 1.32 -0.86
C THR A 63 -14.44 2.04 -1.75
N ILE A 64 -13.40 1.32 -2.16
CA ILE A 64 -12.46 1.74 -3.18
C ILE A 64 -12.70 0.89 -4.43
N ILE A 65 -12.83 1.55 -5.57
CA ILE A 65 -13.01 0.91 -6.87
C ILE A 65 -11.79 1.21 -7.74
N VAL A 66 -10.95 0.22 -7.99
CA VAL A 66 -9.74 0.37 -8.83
C VAL A 66 -9.86 -0.42 -10.11
N GLN A 67 -9.55 0.24 -11.23
CA GLN A 67 -9.24 -0.41 -12.48
C GLN A 67 -7.90 -1.09 -12.39
N GLN A 68 -7.79 -2.23 -13.06
CA GLN A 68 -6.55 -2.96 -13.21
C GLN A 68 -6.48 -3.59 -14.60
N GLN A 69 -5.28 -4.01 -14.98
CA GLN A 69 -5.04 -4.85 -16.14
C GLN A 69 -4.35 -6.13 -15.70
N ALA A 70 -4.42 -7.17 -16.53
CA ALA A 70 -3.74 -8.42 -16.24
C ALA A 70 -2.23 -8.18 -16.04
N GLY A 71 -1.71 -8.67 -14.92
CA GLY A 71 -0.30 -8.52 -14.56
C GLY A 71 0.60 -9.38 -15.43
N GLY A 72 1.90 -9.10 -15.39
CA GLY A 72 2.92 -9.85 -16.12
C GLY A 72 4.26 -9.12 -16.11
N SER A 73 5.29 -9.76 -16.65
CA SER A 73 6.63 -9.15 -16.78
C SER A 73 6.55 -7.79 -17.48
N GLY A 74 6.92 -6.72 -16.79
CA GLY A 74 6.87 -5.34 -17.28
C GLY A 74 5.56 -4.57 -17.01
N ASN A 75 4.50 -5.25 -16.57
CA ASN A 75 3.18 -4.67 -16.29
C ASN A 75 2.71 -4.92 -14.84
N THR A 76 3.61 -5.30 -13.94
CA THR A 76 3.26 -5.65 -12.54
C THR A 76 2.55 -4.51 -11.80
N GLY A 77 2.86 -3.25 -12.09
CA GLY A 77 2.20 -2.08 -11.49
C GLY A 77 0.75 -1.87 -11.94
N MET A 78 0.27 -2.57 -12.96
CA MET A 78 -1.09 -2.39 -13.49
C MET A 78 -2.14 -3.23 -12.75
N THR A 79 -1.74 -3.99 -11.72
CA THR A 79 -2.57 -5.02 -11.09
C THR A 79 -2.65 -4.83 -9.58
N VAL A 80 -3.76 -5.22 -8.97
CA VAL A 80 -3.88 -5.28 -7.50
C VAL A 80 -3.27 -6.59 -6.99
N TRP A 81 -2.17 -6.47 -6.25
CA TRP A 81 -1.52 -7.57 -5.55
C TRP A 81 -2.12 -7.79 -4.16
N ASN A 82 -2.03 -9.02 -3.65
CA ASN A 82 -2.50 -9.34 -2.30
C ASN A 82 -1.81 -8.48 -1.23
N SER A 83 -0.52 -8.16 -1.39
CA SER A 83 0.23 -7.27 -0.51
C SER A 83 -0.40 -5.87 -0.43
N GLY A 84 -0.87 -5.32 -1.55
CA GLY A 84 -1.59 -4.03 -1.57
C GLY A 84 -2.95 -4.11 -0.86
N LEU A 85 -3.69 -5.23 -1.02
CA LEU A 85 -4.95 -5.45 -0.29
C LEU A 85 -4.72 -5.50 1.22
N LEU A 86 -3.69 -6.23 1.67
CA LEU A 86 -3.34 -6.32 3.08
C LEU A 86 -2.88 -4.98 3.65
N LEU A 87 -2.08 -4.21 2.90
CA LEU A 87 -1.67 -2.88 3.34
C LEU A 87 -2.89 -1.97 3.50
N THR A 88 -3.83 -1.95 2.54
CA THR A 88 -5.09 -1.21 2.67
C THR A 88 -5.89 -1.60 3.90
N ARG A 89 -6.00 -2.90 4.22
CA ARG A 89 -6.68 -3.36 5.43
C ARG A 89 -5.95 -2.96 6.71
N LEU A 90 -4.62 -2.96 6.70
CA LEU A 90 -3.84 -2.46 7.83
C LEU A 90 -4.08 -0.97 8.05
N LEU A 91 -4.05 -0.15 6.99
CA LEU A 91 -4.32 1.29 7.11
C LEU A 91 -5.70 1.57 7.71
N ASP A 92 -6.71 0.81 7.27
CA ASP A 92 -8.07 0.87 7.81
C ASP A 92 -8.12 0.42 9.27
N ALA A 93 -7.50 -0.72 9.61
CA ALA A 93 -7.47 -1.24 10.97
C ALA A 93 -6.74 -0.32 11.98
N MET A 94 -5.81 0.52 11.52
CA MET A 94 -5.14 1.53 12.35
C MET A 94 -6.06 2.67 12.79
N VAL A 95 -7.27 2.78 12.22
CA VAL A 95 -8.27 3.76 12.63
C VAL A 95 -9.12 3.20 13.77
N ASP A 96 -9.07 3.86 14.94
CA ASP A 96 -9.93 3.55 16.08
C ASP A 96 -11.40 3.87 15.74
N GLU A 97 -12.32 3.03 16.21
CA GLU A 97 -13.76 3.24 16.07
C GLU A 97 -14.25 4.46 16.83
N ASN A 98 -13.56 4.82 17.91
CA ASN A 98 -13.92 5.91 18.80
C ASN A 98 -13.17 7.21 18.47
N ASP A 99 -12.06 7.13 17.73
CA ASP A 99 -11.25 8.26 17.29
C ASP A 99 -10.72 8.05 15.87
N ASN A 100 -11.44 8.62 14.90
CA ASN A 100 -11.12 8.47 13.48
C ASN A 100 -10.02 9.43 12.98
N ASN A 101 -9.25 10.04 13.88
CA ASN A 101 -8.29 11.08 13.54
C ASN A 101 -6.85 10.56 13.38
N PHE A 102 -6.60 9.24 13.41
CA PHE A 102 -5.24 8.70 13.30
C PHE A 102 -4.46 9.23 12.09
N TRP A 103 -5.09 9.23 10.91
CA TRP A 103 -4.48 9.73 9.69
C TRP A 103 -4.58 11.26 9.56
N MET A 104 -5.33 11.93 10.41
CA MET A 104 -5.44 13.38 10.41
C MET A 104 -4.05 13.99 10.64
N ASN A 105 -3.68 14.98 9.80
CA ASN A 105 -2.37 15.62 9.81
C ASN A 105 -1.18 14.76 9.34
N GLN A 106 -1.42 13.56 8.82
CA GLN A 106 -0.37 12.75 8.20
C GLN A 106 -0.15 13.15 6.75
N ASP A 107 1.11 13.37 6.36
CA ASP A 107 1.52 13.49 4.96
C ASP A 107 2.08 12.15 4.52
N VAL A 108 1.42 11.54 3.55
CA VAL A 108 1.69 10.19 3.08
C VAL A 108 2.34 10.23 1.70
N ILE A 109 3.41 9.48 1.51
CA ILE A 109 3.97 9.21 0.18
C ILE A 109 4.00 7.70 -0.02
N GLU A 110 3.30 7.23 -1.06
CA GLU A 110 3.34 5.83 -1.48
C GLU A 110 4.42 5.63 -2.54
N LEU A 111 5.33 4.69 -2.30
CA LEU A 111 6.35 4.27 -3.28
C LEU A 111 5.86 3.06 -4.06
N GLY A 112 5.99 3.09 -5.39
CA GLY A 112 5.53 1.99 -6.26
C GLY A 112 4.02 1.78 -6.15
N CYS A 113 3.25 2.85 -6.32
CA CYS A 113 1.83 2.88 -5.99
C CYS A 113 0.95 1.96 -6.85
N GLY A 114 1.45 1.51 -8.00
CA GLY A 114 0.70 0.63 -8.89
C GLY A 114 -0.66 1.22 -9.27
N THR A 115 -1.74 0.59 -8.79
CA THR A 115 -3.12 1.04 -9.01
C THR A 115 -3.57 2.21 -8.12
N SER A 116 -2.70 2.72 -7.25
CA SER A 116 -2.98 3.71 -6.18
C SER A 116 -3.98 3.26 -5.11
N LEU A 117 -4.18 1.95 -4.96
CA LEU A 117 -5.12 1.41 -3.98
C LEU A 117 -4.81 1.90 -2.55
N CYS A 118 -3.55 1.85 -2.11
CA CYS A 118 -3.20 2.23 -0.74
C CYS A 118 -3.19 3.76 -0.56
N SER A 119 -2.77 4.54 -1.57
CA SER A 119 -2.93 6.00 -1.57
C SER A 119 -4.38 6.44 -1.43
N ILE A 120 -5.30 5.83 -2.18
CA ILE A 120 -6.73 6.15 -2.07
C ILE A 120 -7.25 5.82 -0.68
N ALA A 121 -6.86 4.67 -0.12
CA ALA A 121 -7.22 4.30 1.24
C ALA A 121 -6.71 5.32 2.26
N ALA A 122 -5.42 5.67 2.24
CA ALA A 122 -4.84 6.64 3.15
C ALA A 122 -5.58 8.00 3.09
N GLN A 123 -5.87 8.48 1.88
CA GLN A 123 -6.58 9.74 1.68
C GLN A 123 -8.02 9.69 2.19
N GLN A 124 -8.76 8.61 1.90
CA GLN A 124 -10.14 8.42 2.37
C GLN A 124 -10.21 8.27 3.90
N LEU A 125 -9.20 7.64 4.51
CA LEU A 125 -9.08 7.50 5.97
C LEU A 125 -8.67 8.79 6.69
N GLY A 126 -8.44 9.89 5.96
CA GLY A 126 -8.25 11.22 6.54
C GLY A 126 -6.82 11.76 6.49
N ALA A 127 -5.90 11.13 5.73
CA ALA A 127 -4.57 11.70 5.49
C ALA A 127 -4.67 13.15 5.00
N ARG A 128 -3.83 14.03 5.55
CA ARG A 128 -3.81 15.46 5.19
C ARG A 128 -3.39 15.65 3.74
N SER A 129 -2.35 14.95 3.33
CA SER A 129 -1.87 14.95 1.95
C SER A 129 -1.38 13.56 1.57
N VAL A 130 -1.60 13.20 0.31
CA VAL A 130 -1.11 11.93 -0.25
C VAL A 130 -0.46 12.18 -1.60
N ILE A 131 0.75 11.65 -1.80
CA ILE A 131 1.42 11.56 -3.09
C ILE A 131 1.59 10.08 -3.44
N ALA A 132 0.93 9.64 -4.51
CA ALA A 132 1.10 8.31 -5.07
C ALA A 132 2.21 8.35 -6.13
N THR A 133 3.26 7.56 -5.96
CA THR A 133 4.43 7.62 -6.84
C THR A 133 4.77 6.27 -7.48
N ASP A 134 5.15 6.30 -8.75
CA ASP A 134 5.64 5.13 -9.49
C ASP A 134 6.70 5.56 -10.52
N GLY A 135 7.61 4.66 -10.86
CA GLY A 135 8.64 4.91 -11.87
C GLY A 135 8.12 4.79 -13.30
N ASN A 136 6.97 4.12 -13.51
CA ASN A 136 6.41 3.82 -14.82
C ASN A 136 5.28 4.81 -15.19
N PRO A 137 5.43 5.62 -16.25
CA PRO A 137 4.39 6.57 -16.68
C PRO A 137 3.05 5.93 -17.07
N GLY A 138 3.06 4.70 -17.60
CA GLY A 138 1.82 3.98 -17.95
C GLY A 138 1.06 3.53 -16.70
N VAL A 139 1.78 3.12 -15.65
CA VAL A 139 1.20 2.82 -14.34
C VAL A 139 0.61 4.08 -13.71
N LEU A 140 1.31 5.21 -13.80
CA LEU A 140 0.78 6.49 -13.28
C LEU A 140 -0.49 6.96 -13.98
N GLN A 141 -0.65 6.70 -15.29
CA GLN A 141 -1.89 7.02 -15.98
C GLN A 141 -3.08 6.20 -15.44
N LEU A 142 -2.85 4.92 -15.15
CA LEU A 142 -3.85 4.06 -14.50
C LEU A 142 -4.16 4.56 -13.08
N ALA A 143 -3.10 4.82 -12.30
CA ALA A 143 -3.18 5.37 -10.95
C ALA A 143 -4.01 6.66 -10.90
N GLU A 144 -3.75 7.60 -11.82
CA GLU A 144 -4.50 8.87 -11.91
C GLU A 144 -5.98 8.63 -12.27
N SER A 145 -6.27 7.67 -13.16
CA SER A 145 -7.65 7.26 -13.45
C SER A 145 -8.38 6.76 -12.20
N ASN A 146 -7.71 5.90 -11.42
CA ASN A 146 -8.25 5.35 -10.19
C ASN A 146 -8.44 6.42 -9.11
N VAL A 147 -7.47 7.32 -8.94
CA VAL A 147 -7.58 8.47 -8.02
C VAL A 147 -8.80 9.32 -8.40
N ARG A 148 -8.92 9.70 -9.68
CA ARG A 148 -10.04 10.52 -10.15
C ARG A 148 -11.37 9.84 -9.84
N ARG A 149 -11.51 8.55 -10.13
CA ARG A 149 -12.75 7.80 -9.87
C ARG A 149 -13.18 7.81 -8.40
N ASN A 150 -12.24 7.63 -7.48
CA ASN A 150 -12.54 7.49 -6.06
C ASN A 150 -12.60 8.83 -5.33
N CYS A 151 -12.01 9.88 -5.91
CA CYS A 151 -11.93 11.20 -5.28
C CYS A 151 -12.78 12.27 -5.96
N TYR A 152 -13.34 12.06 -7.16
CA TYR A 152 -13.98 13.13 -7.97
C TYR A 152 -15.06 13.95 -7.23
N TYR A 153 -15.92 13.30 -6.46
CA TYR A 153 -17.01 13.96 -5.72
C TYR A 153 -16.62 14.37 -4.30
N THR A 154 -15.38 14.07 -3.91
CA THR A 154 -14.84 14.34 -2.59
C THR A 154 -13.82 15.47 -2.70
N LYS A 155 -13.63 16.28 -1.67
CA LYS A 155 -12.55 17.30 -1.65
C LYS A 155 -11.16 16.69 -1.46
N LEU A 156 -11.04 15.38 -1.62
CA LEU A 156 -9.80 14.63 -1.47
C LEU A 156 -8.90 14.91 -2.67
N ASN A 157 -7.62 15.17 -2.41
CA ASN A 157 -6.66 15.51 -3.45
C ASN A 157 -5.39 14.67 -3.29
N ILE A 158 -5.27 13.64 -4.11
CA ILE A 158 -4.08 12.80 -4.21
C ILE A 158 -3.28 13.28 -5.41
N ARG A 159 -2.01 13.60 -5.22
CA ARG A 159 -1.11 13.86 -6.35
C ARG A 159 -0.53 12.55 -6.85
N THR A 160 -0.53 12.35 -8.16
CA THR A 160 0.14 11.22 -8.80
C THR A 160 1.38 11.73 -9.51
N GLU A 161 2.56 11.28 -9.11
CA GLU A 161 3.83 11.89 -9.53
C GLU A 161 4.87 10.83 -9.93
N PRO A 162 5.69 11.08 -10.97
CA PRO A 162 6.76 10.18 -11.35
C PRO A 162 7.89 10.18 -10.33
N LEU A 163 8.25 9.00 -9.84
CA LEU A 163 9.41 8.83 -8.97
C LEU A 163 10.13 7.52 -9.30
N GLN A 164 11.27 7.64 -9.96
CA GLN A 164 12.27 6.57 -9.96
C GLN A 164 12.98 6.56 -8.61
N TRP A 165 13.26 5.40 -8.04
CA TRP A 165 13.95 5.35 -6.74
C TRP A 165 15.41 5.78 -6.84
N GLY A 166 16.00 6.12 -5.70
CA GLY A 166 17.35 6.66 -5.54
C GLY A 166 17.36 8.13 -5.10
N PHE A 167 18.44 8.53 -4.42
CA PHE A 167 18.58 9.84 -3.77
C PHE A 167 18.21 10.99 -4.71
N LEU A 168 18.90 11.10 -5.86
CA LEU A 168 18.76 12.24 -6.76
C LEU A 168 17.32 12.46 -7.25
N ASN A 169 16.60 11.37 -7.48
CA ASN A 169 15.21 11.43 -7.95
C ASN A 169 14.24 11.79 -6.81
N SER A 170 14.60 11.50 -5.57
CA SER A 170 13.74 11.74 -4.39
C SER A 170 14.02 13.05 -3.63
N MET A 171 15.04 13.82 -4.02
CA MET A 171 15.43 15.05 -3.30
C MET A 171 14.32 16.10 -3.26
N ASP A 172 13.49 16.20 -4.30
CA ASP A 172 12.35 17.14 -4.34
C ASP A 172 11.26 16.80 -3.31
N TYR A 173 11.28 15.58 -2.78
CA TYR A 173 10.39 15.07 -1.74
C TYR A 173 11.09 14.92 -0.39
N SER A 174 12.31 15.49 -0.24
CA SER A 174 13.10 15.35 0.99
C SER A 174 12.30 15.83 2.20
N GLU A 175 12.23 14.99 3.23
CA GLU A 175 11.54 15.28 4.49
C GLU A 175 10.08 15.76 4.31
N CYS A 176 9.38 15.25 3.29
CA CYS A 176 7.99 15.63 3.00
C CYS A 176 6.96 14.71 3.65
N ALA A 177 7.32 13.47 4.00
CA ALA A 177 6.37 12.47 4.50
C ALA A 177 6.49 12.23 6.01
N SER A 178 5.37 12.25 6.74
CA SER A 178 5.30 11.62 8.06
C SER A 178 5.09 10.10 7.96
N PHE A 179 4.45 9.65 6.87
CA PHE A 179 4.32 8.24 6.52
C PHE A 179 4.82 7.98 5.10
N VAL A 180 5.80 7.09 4.97
CA VAL A 180 6.10 6.45 3.69
C VAL A 180 5.42 5.09 3.69
N ILE A 181 4.65 4.76 2.67
CA ILE A 181 3.99 3.45 2.56
C ILE A 181 4.41 2.74 1.28
N GLY A 182 4.41 1.42 1.29
CA GLY A 182 4.68 0.62 0.10
C GLY A 182 4.35 -0.85 0.31
N ALA A 183 3.94 -1.51 -0.77
CA ALA A 183 3.65 -2.93 -0.75
C ALA A 183 4.41 -3.64 -1.88
N ASP A 184 5.07 -4.75 -1.55
CA ASP A 184 5.69 -5.66 -2.53
C ASP A 184 6.72 -5.02 -3.48
N LEU A 185 7.67 -4.28 -2.91
CA LEU A 185 8.67 -3.51 -3.63
C LEU A 185 10.05 -4.18 -3.66
N THR A 186 10.24 -5.23 -2.87
CA THR A 186 11.56 -5.85 -2.61
C THR A 186 11.82 -7.12 -3.41
N TYR A 187 11.00 -7.45 -4.41
CA TYR A 187 11.17 -8.64 -5.26
C TYR A 187 12.45 -8.65 -6.11
N ASN A 188 13.15 -7.52 -6.22
CA ASN A 188 14.44 -7.42 -6.91
C ASN A 188 15.50 -6.86 -5.97
N ALA A 189 16.46 -7.71 -5.55
CA ALA A 189 17.54 -7.28 -4.67
C ALA A 189 18.40 -6.14 -5.23
N GLY A 190 18.45 -5.96 -6.55
CA GLY A 190 19.13 -4.85 -7.21
C GLY A 190 18.53 -3.47 -6.92
N SER A 191 17.25 -3.39 -6.52
CA SER A 191 16.57 -2.13 -6.21
C SER A 191 16.59 -1.77 -4.72
N TRP A 192 16.98 -2.69 -3.83
CA TRP A 192 16.91 -2.47 -2.37
C TRP A 192 17.68 -1.24 -1.91
N ARG A 193 18.87 -1.01 -2.48
CA ARG A 193 19.69 0.16 -2.14
C ARG A 193 18.95 1.45 -2.45
N VAL A 194 18.46 1.60 -3.69
CA VAL A 194 17.82 2.84 -4.14
C VAL A 194 16.47 3.04 -3.47
N LEU A 195 15.74 1.97 -3.15
CA LEU A 195 14.50 2.02 -2.37
C LEU A 195 14.76 2.50 -0.93
N ALA A 196 15.74 1.91 -0.24
CA ALA A 196 16.11 2.32 1.12
C ALA A 196 16.57 3.78 1.18
N GLU A 197 17.37 4.21 0.19
CA GLU A 197 17.85 5.58 0.05
C GLU A 197 16.68 6.56 -0.18
N THR A 198 15.70 6.20 -1.01
CA THR A 198 14.48 6.99 -1.22
C THR A 198 13.65 7.12 0.06
N ILE A 199 13.39 6.02 0.77
CA ILE A 199 12.66 6.06 2.05
C ILE A 199 13.38 6.98 3.04
N ALA A 200 14.70 6.83 3.15
CA ALA A 200 15.52 7.65 4.04
C ALA A 200 15.62 9.12 3.61
N THR A 201 15.37 9.45 2.34
CA THR A 201 15.35 10.84 1.87
C THR A 201 14.01 11.49 2.18
N ILE A 202 12.92 10.78 1.89
CA ILE A 202 11.55 11.33 1.92
C ILE A 202 10.99 11.44 3.34
N LEU A 203 11.36 10.51 4.22
CA LEU A 203 10.82 10.47 5.58
C LEU A 203 11.28 11.69 6.39
N LYS A 204 10.36 12.42 7.02
CA LYS A 204 10.68 13.59 7.86
C LYS A 204 11.67 13.23 8.97
N THR A 205 12.58 14.16 9.26
CA THR A 205 13.33 14.17 10.52
C THR A 205 12.48 14.78 11.63
N LYS A 206 12.70 14.38 12.88
CA LYS A 206 12.08 15.09 14.02
C LYS A 206 12.45 16.58 13.95
N ASN A 207 11.46 17.45 13.83
CA ASN A 207 11.68 18.88 14.01
C ASN A 207 11.84 19.16 15.51
N ASP A 208 13.06 19.51 15.93
CA ASP A 208 13.34 19.99 17.30
C ASP A 208 12.71 21.37 17.60
N LYS A 209 12.10 22.01 16.59
CA LYS A 209 11.42 23.30 16.76
C LYS A 209 9.92 23.07 16.85
N MET A 210 9.41 23.08 18.08
CA MET A 210 8.03 23.53 18.32
C MET A 210 7.86 24.88 17.61
N ASP A 211 6.80 25.03 16.84
CA ASP A 211 6.36 26.34 16.40
C ASP A 211 6.07 27.20 17.64
N ASP A 212 6.95 28.16 17.93
CA ASP A 212 6.80 29.15 19.01
C ASP A 212 5.49 29.97 18.92
N ASN A 213 4.74 29.84 17.81
CA ASN A 213 3.47 30.51 17.58
C ASN A 213 2.24 29.81 18.17
N ASN A 214 2.35 28.58 18.69
CA ASN A 214 1.21 27.89 19.33
C ASN A 214 1.15 28.06 20.86
N ALA A 215 2.04 28.87 21.43
CA ALA A 215 2.08 29.15 22.88
C ALA A 215 0.97 30.11 23.37
N LEU A 216 0.16 30.69 22.47
CA LEU A 216 -0.84 31.72 22.83
C LEU A 216 -2.28 31.21 23.03
N THR A 217 -2.58 29.93 22.77
CA THR A 217 -3.96 29.40 22.89
C THR A 217 -4.16 28.36 24.00
N GLY A 218 -3.13 28.02 24.78
CA GLY A 218 -3.29 27.33 26.06
C GLY A 218 -3.91 25.92 26.02
N THR A 219 -4.08 25.32 24.85
CA THR A 219 -4.55 23.93 24.72
C THR A 219 -3.38 23.06 24.29
N ILE A 220 -2.61 22.57 25.26
CA ILE A 220 -1.66 21.48 25.03
C ILE A 220 -2.47 20.19 24.89
N THR A 221 -2.86 19.87 23.68
CA THR A 221 -3.25 18.51 23.27
C THR A 221 -2.32 18.07 22.16
N SER A 222 -1.10 17.68 22.52
CA SER A 222 -0.14 17.11 21.57
C SER A 222 0.67 16.02 22.26
N THR A 223 0.00 14.89 22.52
CA THR A 223 0.64 13.59 22.76
C THR A 223 0.99 12.87 21.46
N ALA A 224 0.77 13.50 20.30
CA ALA A 224 1.13 12.93 19.00
C ALA A 224 2.64 12.69 18.96
N SER A 225 3.01 11.44 18.69
CA SER A 225 4.40 11.05 18.54
C SER A 225 5.02 11.84 17.39
N ASN A 226 6.09 12.60 17.63
CA ASN A 226 6.89 13.22 16.55
C ASN A 226 7.65 12.19 15.69
N GLN A 227 7.39 10.90 15.88
CA GLN A 227 7.99 9.82 15.11
C GLN A 227 7.32 9.74 13.74
N CYS A 228 8.13 9.69 12.69
CA CYS A 228 7.68 9.40 11.33
C CYS A 228 8.01 7.95 10.99
N TYR A 229 7.17 7.33 10.16
CA TYR A 229 7.19 5.90 9.91
C TYR A 229 7.31 5.60 8.42
N ALA A 230 8.10 4.59 8.06
CA ALA A 230 7.93 3.89 6.80
C ALA A 230 7.26 2.54 7.07
N LEU A 231 6.08 2.32 6.51
CA LEU A 231 5.31 1.10 6.62
C LEU A 231 5.44 0.31 5.32
N TYR A 232 6.10 -0.83 5.39
CA TYR A 232 6.31 -1.70 4.24
C TYR A 232 5.71 -3.08 4.49
N LEU A 233 4.90 -3.58 3.55
CA LEU A 233 4.26 -4.88 3.66
C LEU A 233 4.59 -5.75 2.44
N SER A 234 4.89 -7.02 2.68
CA SER A 234 5.01 -8.01 1.60
C SER A 234 4.48 -9.37 2.07
N ILE A 235 4.03 -10.17 1.11
CA ILE A 235 3.51 -11.52 1.31
C ILE A 235 4.46 -12.48 0.60
N GLY A 236 4.70 -13.65 1.20
CA GLY A 236 5.43 -14.70 0.51
C GLY A 236 4.59 -15.31 -0.62
N HIS A 237 5.23 -16.04 -1.51
CA HIS A 237 4.57 -17.00 -2.39
C HIS A 237 5.62 -18.01 -2.88
N GLU A 238 5.20 -18.97 -3.69
CA GLU A 238 6.13 -19.88 -4.35
C GLU A 238 7.17 -19.06 -5.13
N GLY A 239 8.47 -19.25 -4.89
CA GLY A 239 9.53 -18.47 -5.54
C GLY A 239 9.92 -17.14 -4.88
N PHE A 240 9.23 -16.71 -3.81
CA PHE A 240 9.62 -15.54 -3.01
C PHE A 240 9.50 -15.84 -1.52
N ASN A 241 10.65 -15.98 -0.87
CA ASN A 241 10.73 -16.17 0.57
C ASN A 241 10.68 -14.80 1.26
N VAL A 242 9.47 -14.36 1.61
CA VAL A 242 9.24 -13.05 2.26
C VAL A 242 10.15 -12.79 3.46
N ASN A 243 10.49 -13.82 4.24
CA ASN A 243 11.37 -13.63 5.40
C ASN A 243 12.80 -13.29 4.99
N ALA A 244 13.39 -14.07 4.07
CA ALA A 244 14.76 -13.85 3.61
C ALA A 244 14.89 -12.51 2.86
N GLU A 245 13.92 -12.20 2.02
CA GLU A 245 13.89 -10.98 1.19
C GLU A 245 13.72 -9.74 2.06
N MET A 246 12.78 -9.79 3.01
CA MET A 246 12.59 -8.72 3.99
C MET A 246 13.84 -8.52 4.85
N ASP A 247 14.45 -9.59 5.36
CA ASP A 247 15.65 -9.47 6.19
C ASP A 247 16.84 -8.88 5.40
N GLY A 248 16.97 -9.26 4.13
CA GLY A 248 17.95 -8.68 3.20
C GLY A 248 17.73 -7.19 2.98
N PHE A 249 16.49 -6.78 2.64
CA PHE A 249 16.13 -5.37 2.46
C PHE A 249 16.34 -4.55 3.76
N LEU A 250 15.91 -5.08 4.90
CA LEU A 250 16.08 -4.44 6.21
C LEU A 250 17.55 -4.27 6.61
N SER A 251 18.42 -5.20 6.19
CA SER A 251 19.87 -5.03 6.34
C SER A 251 20.40 -3.85 5.52
N VAL A 252 19.88 -3.62 4.31
CA VAL A 252 20.24 -2.46 3.48
C VAL A 252 19.72 -1.16 4.10
N CYS A 253 18.49 -1.13 4.59
CA CYS A 253 17.88 0.02 5.28
C CYS A 253 18.76 0.59 6.41
N LYS A 254 19.41 -0.27 7.20
CA LYS A 254 20.33 0.14 8.28
C LYS A 254 21.49 1.00 7.78
N SER A 255 21.97 0.76 6.56
CA SER A 255 23.07 1.53 5.96
C SER A 255 22.66 2.96 5.59
N PHE A 256 21.35 3.23 5.52
CA PHE A 256 20.77 4.55 5.25
C PHE A 256 20.13 5.18 6.50
N GLY A 257 20.47 4.68 7.69
CA GLY A 257 20.00 5.24 8.95
C GLY A 257 18.53 4.93 9.27
N LEU A 258 17.92 3.98 8.56
CA LEU A 258 16.59 3.46 8.88
C LEU A 258 16.72 2.27 9.85
N VAL A 259 15.90 2.25 10.89
CA VAL A 259 15.86 1.20 11.91
C VAL A 259 14.46 0.66 12.06
N ILE A 260 14.34 -0.63 12.39
CA ILE A 260 13.06 -1.25 12.74
C ILE A 260 12.58 -0.65 14.06
N LEU A 261 11.30 -0.29 14.11
CA LEU A 261 10.62 0.15 15.31
C LEU A 261 9.85 -1.04 15.90
N PRO A 262 10.37 -1.71 16.95
CA PRO A 262 9.80 -2.96 17.46
C PRO A 262 8.43 -2.77 18.15
N ASN A 263 8.12 -1.55 18.58
CA ASN A 263 6.84 -1.19 19.18
C ASN A 263 5.78 -0.82 18.12
N GLY A 264 6.08 -1.04 16.84
CA GLY A 264 5.23 -0.69 15.72
C GLY A 264 4.99 0.82 15.60
N VAL A 265 3.75 1.21 15.33
CA VAL A 265 3.36 2.61 15.04
C VAL A 265 2.63 3.17 16.25
N GLU A 266 3.22 4.15 16.95
CA GLU A 266 2.63 4.73 18.17
C GLU A 266 2.26 3.69 19.25
N GLY A 267 3.00 2.58 19.32
CA GLY A 267 2.73 1.47 20.25
C GLY A 267 1.75 0.42 19.70
N ILE A 268 1.21 0.62 18.50
CA ILE A 268 0.36 -0.34 17.81
C ILE A 268 1.23 -1.42 17.17
N ASP A 269 1.05 -2.67 17.62
CA ASP A 269 1.56 -3.85 16.93
C ASP A 269 0.76 -4.08 15.63
N VAL A 270 1.32 -3.62 14.52
CA VAL A 270 0.67 -3.64 13.20
C VAL A 270 0.48 -5.04 12.64
N GLU A 271 1.35 -6.01 12.95
CA GLU A 271 1.18 -7.39 12.46
C GLU A 271 0.04 -8.07 13.20
N SER A 272 0.00 -7.94 14.54
CA SER A 272 -1.10 -8.44 15.36
C SER A 272 -2.42 -7.78 14.98
N LEU A 273 -2.42 -6.47 14.75
CA LEU A 273 -3.59 -5.72 14.32
C LEU A 273 -4.10 -6.23 12.96
N LEU A 274 -3.20 -6.40 11.97
CA LEU A 274 -3.57 -6.90 10.65
C LEU A 274 -4.23 -8.29 10.75
N LEU A 275 -3.69 -9.19 11.58
CA LEU A 275 -4.26 -10.53 11.79
C LEU A 275 -5.71 -10.49 12.31
N THR A 276 -6.12 -9.46 13.04
CA THR A 276 -7.51 -9.31 13.50
C THR A 276 -8.49 -8.99 12.36
N SER A 277 -8.00 -8.42 11.25
CA SER A 277 -8.80 -8.07 10.07
C SER A 277 -8.97 -9.23 9.06
N LEU A 278 -8.35 -10.38 9.34
CA LEU A 278 -8.32 -11.53 8.42
C LEU A 278 -9.24 -12.65 8.87
N SER A 279 -9.97 -13.21 7.91
CA SER A 279 -10.74 -14.43 8.11
C SER A 279 -9.84 -15.67 8.17
N GLU A 280 -10.33 -16.76 8.77
CA GLU A 280 -9.58 -18.02 8.84
C GLU A 280 -9.16 -18.59 7.47
N PRO A 281 -10.01 -18.54 6.41
CA PRO A 281 -9.59 -18.93 5.06
C PRO A 281 -8.42 -18.10 4.54
N GLU A 282 -8.42 -16.78 4.79
CA GLU A 282 -7.34 -15.88 4.36
C GLU A 282 -6.04 -16.18 5.09
N LYS A 283 -6.10 -16.41 6.41
CA LYS A 283 -4.92 -16.85 7.19
C LYS A 283 -4.33 -18.14 6.64
N LYS A 284 -5.17 -19.09 6.21
CA LYS A 284 -4.72 -20.33 5.58
C LYS A 284 -4.02 -20.09 4.23
N ILE A 285 -4.56 -19.19 3.39
CA ILE A 285 -3.91 -18.79 2.14
C ILE A 285 -2.53 -18.20 2.43
N LEU A 286 -2.43 -17.26 3.37
CA LEU A 286 -1.15 -16.64 3.73
C LEU A 286 -0.15 -17.65 4.28
N ALA A 287 -0.59 -18.57 5.15
CA ALA A 287 0.28 -19.63 5.67
C ALA A 287 0.84 -20.54 4.57
N GLN A 288 0.05 -20.84 3.54
CA GLN A 288 0.49 -21.63 2.38
C GLN A 288 1.51 -20.89 1.53
N SER A 289 1.44 -19.55 1.51
CA SER A 289 2.37 -18.71 0.76
C SER A 289 3.64 -18.34 1.55
N GLY A 290 3.85 -18.89 2.76
CA GLY A 290 5.02 -18.56 3.59
C GLY A 290 4.82 -17.35 4.52
N GLY A 291 3.58 -16.86 4.63
CA GLY A 291 3.17 -15.78 5.52
C GLY A 291 3.26 -14.40 4.89
N PHE A 292 3.16 -13.38 5.72
CA PHE A 292 3.40 -11.99 5.38
C PHE A 292 4.35 -11.37 6.40
N ARG A 293 4.93 -10.22 6.05
CA ARG A 293 5.77 -9.43 6.94
C ARG A 293 5.37 -7.96 6.84
N VAL A 294 5.32 -7.28 7.98
CA VAL A 294 5.13 -5.83 8.06
C VAL A 294 6.36 -5.21 8.71
N ALA A 295 7.12 -4.43 7.95
CA ALA A 295 8.23 -3.65 8.46
C ALA A 295 7.74 -2.24 8.82
N VAL A 296 7.94 -1.86 10.09
CA VAL A 296 7.80 -0.47 10.55
C VAL A 296 9.19 0.09 10.75
N LEU A 297 9.57 1.07 9.94
CA LEU A 297 10.87 1.72 10.00
C LEU A 297 10.74 3.15 10.49
N GLY A 298 11.76 3.61 11.20
CA GLY A 298 11.96 5.02 11.53
C GLY A 298 13.39 5.42 11.26
N ARG A 299 13.68 6.72 11.27
CA ARG A 299 15.06 7.19 11.31
C ARG A 299 15.69 6.84 12.66
N LYS A 300 16.94 6.41 12.65
CA LYS A 300 17.75 6.22 13.85
C LYS A 300 17.87 7.55 14.58
N GLU A 301 17.51 7.58 15.86
CA GLU A 301 17.77 8.76 16.69
C GLU A 301 19.29 8.95 16.82
N LEU A 302 19.76 10.14 16.43
CA LEU A 302 21.11 10.57 16.74
C LEU A 302 21.12 10.93 18.23
N GLN A 303 21.70 10.06 19.06
CA GLN A 303 22.03 10.44 20.43
C GLN A 303 22.98 11.64 20.36
N ARG A 304 22.55 12.78 20.91
CA ARG A 304 23.43 13.94 21.10
C ARG A 304 24.53 13.51 22.07
N LEU A 305 25.80 13.57 21.61
CA LEU A 305 26.99 13.40 22.43
C LEU A 305 27.14 14.57 23.41
#